data_AF-A0A438C3A8-F1
#
_entry.id   AF-A0A438C3A8-F1
#
_cell.length_a   1.000
_cell.length_b   1.000
_cell.length_c   1.000
_cell.angle_alpha   90.00
_cell.angle_beta   90.00
_cell.angle_gamma   90.00
#
_symmetry.space_group_name_H-M   'P 1'
#
loop_
_entity.id
_entity.type
_entity.pdbx_description
1 polymer ?
#
loop_
_entity_poly.entity_id
_entity_poly.type
_entity_poly.pdbx_seq_one_letter_code
_entity_poly.pdbx_strand_id
1 'polypeptide(L)'
;MTPFYVDVPMHTSNEGTSSSNGGKPLPITIKPSDGKQTGKYCEKLSNEIGLTMRQHAPVRVEKWKQMPRAEINTMLDRIKEKFALDLTQEHVKKSLEKQLSDRFRNWRCDLHKHFKKFPTMVEAKRNPHESVSNQEDWDYLCDRFSSEEFKRRSAINSVNRSKMPFHHRGGSRSFIQHGL
;
A
#
# COMPACT_ATOMS: atom_id res chain seq x y z
N MET A 1 39.41 -1.03 -28.23
CA MET A 1 38.72 -2.32 -28.22
C MET A 1 37.31 -2.07 -27.69
N THR A 2 36.34 -2.05 -28.59
CA THR A 2 34.89 -2.00 -28.30
C THR A 2 34.40 -3.36 -27.75
N PRO A 3 33.19 -3.41 -27.16
CA PRO A 3 32.92 -4.13 -25.91
C PRO A 3 32.34 -5.53 -26.12
N PHE A 4 32.55 -6.42 -25.14
CA PHE A 4 31.76 -7.64 -24.99
C PHE A 4 30.43 -7.30 -24.33
N TYR A 5 29.40 -7.24 -25.15
CA TYR A 5 27.99 -7.29 -24.74
C TYR A 5 27.72 -8.70 -24.20
N VAL A 6 27.43 -8.81 -22.91
CA VAL A 6 26.87 -10.03 -22.34
C VAL A 6 25.36 -9.85 -22.25
N ASP A 7 24.64 -10.59 -23.09
CA ASP A 7 23.19 -10.71 -23.04
C ASP A 7 22.75 -11.16 -21.64
N VAL A 8 22.15 -10.23 -20.88
CA VAL A 8 21.42 -10.56 -19.67
C VAL A 8 20.03 -11.05 -20.11
N PRO A 9 19.62 -12.28 -19.76
CA PRO A 9 18.32 -12.80 -20.12
C PRO A 9 17.21 -11.92 -19.55
N MET A 10 16.31 -11.45 -20.42
CA MET A 10 15.02 -10.87 -20.07
C MET A 10 14.20 -11.93 -19.32
N HIS A 11 14.25 -11.91 -17.98
CA HIS A 11 13.32 -12.67 -17.16
C HIS A 11 12.01 -11.90 -17.00
N THR A 12 11.11 -12.25 -17.93
CA THR A 12 9.69 -12.57 -17.72
C THR A 12 9.02 -11.87 -16.54
N SER A 13 8.18 -10.88 -16.88
CA SER A 13 7.06 -10.42 -16.08
C SER A 13 6.40 -11.59 -15.35
N ASN A 14 6.42 -11.57 -14.03
CA ASN A 14 5.62 -12.47 -13.23
C ASN A 14 4.16 -12.04 -13.37
N GLU A 15 3.45 -12.66 -14.31
CA GLU A 15 2.01 -12.52 -14.46
C GLU A 15 1.35 -13.02 -13.17
N GLY A 16 1.08 -12.08 -12.27
CA GLY A 16 0.21 -12.31 -11.13
C GLY A 16 -1.10 -12.87 -11.65
N THR A 17 -1.38 -14.12 -11.27
CA THR A 17 -2.53 -14.92 -11.66
C THR A 17 -3.83 -14.12 -11.56
N SER A 18 -4.24 -13.53 -12.69
CA SER A 18 -5.58 -13.01 -12.89
C SER A 18 -6.47 -14.20 -13.21
N SER A 19 -7.01 -14.85 -12.17
CA SER A 19 -8.10 -15.80 -12.38
C SER A 19 -9.29 -15.02 -12.94
N SER A 20 -9.51 -15.13 -14.25
CA SER A 20 -10.65 -14.55 -14.95
C SER A 20 -11.93 -15.23 -14.48
N ASN A 21 -12.73 -14.52 -13.68
CA ASN A 21 -14.09 -14.96 -13.34
C ASN A 21 -15.06 -14.48 -14.42
N GLY A 22 -15.10 -15.14 -15.59
CA GLY A 22 -16.23 -15.11 -16.53
C GLY A 22 -16.91 -13.75 -16.81
N GLY A 23 -16.17 -12.63 -16.76
CA GLY A 23 -16.65 -11.27 -17.01
C GLY A 23 -17.57 -10.62 -15.97
N LYS A 24 -17.94 -11.28 -14.85
CA LYS A 24 -18.85 -10.69 -13.84
C LYS A 24 -18.12 -10.28 -12.55
N PRO A 25 -18.38 -9.08 -11.99
CA PRO A 25 -17.76 -8.64 -10.75
C PRO A 25 -18.09 -9.54 -9.56
N LEU A 26 -17.12 -9.75 -8.67
CA LEU A 26 -17.25 -10.63 -7.51
C LEU A 26 -18.18 -10.02 -6.44
N PRO A 27 -19.21 -10.75 -5.96
CA PRO A 27 -20.14 -10.24 -4.96
C PRO A 27 -19.45 -10.05 -3.60
N ILE A 28 -19.60 -8.85 -3.02
CA ILE A 28 -19.07 -8.52 -1.69
C ILE A 28 -19.97 -7.51 -1.00
N THR A 29 -20.05 -7.58 0.33
CA THR A 29 -20.82 -6.65 1.14
C THR A 29 -19.90 -5.90 2.08
N ILE A 30 -20.05 -4.58 2.15
CA ILE A 30 -19.45 -3.75 3.19
C ILE A 30 -20.55 -3.37 4.17
N LYS A 31 -20.37 -3.69 5.46
CA LYS A 31 -21.38 -3.39 6.48
C LYS A 31 -21.42 -1.88 6.75
N PRO A 32 -22.62 -1.25 6.80
CA PRO A 32 -22.73 0.16 7.18
C PRO A 32 -22.25 0.45 8.62
N SER A 33 -22.38 -0.51 9.53
CA SER A 33 -22.13 -0.32 10.96
C SER A 33 -20.64 -0.13 11.32
N ASP A 34 -19.75 -0.94 10.73
CA ASP A 34 -18.32 -0.92 11.04
C ASP A 34 -17.43 -0.76 9.80
N GLY A 35 -18.02 -0.68 8.61
CA GLY A 35 -17.31 -0.58 7.33
C GLY A 35 -16.52 -1.84 6.98
N LYS A 36 -16.73 -2.97 7.68
CA LYS A 36 -16.01 -4.21 7.38
C LYS A 36 -16.63 -4.93 6.20
N GLN A 37 -15.74 -5.48 5.38
CA GLN A 37 -16.10 -6.38 4.30
C GLN A 37 -16.50 -7.74 4.88
N THR A 38 -17.57 -8.31 4.34
CA THR A 38 -18.02 -9.66 4.67
C THR A 38 -18.35 -10.44 3.41
N GLY A 39 -18.19 -11.75 3.49
CA GLY A 39 -18.44 -12.68 2.38
C GLY A 39 -17.17 -13.41 1.93
N LYS A 40 -17.35 -14.36 1.02
CA LYS A 40 -16.30 -15.31 0.59
C LYS A 40 -15.09 -14.68 -0.14
N TYR A 41 -15.20 -13.41 -0.56
CA TYR A 41 -14.15 -12.73 -1.33
C TYR A 41 -13.48 -11.57 -0.58
N CYS A 42 -13.67 -11.47 0.74
CA CYS A 42 -13.08 -10.39 1.54
C CYS A 42 -11.54 -10.34 1.44
N GLU A 43 -10.89 -11.50 1.47
CA GLU A 43 -9.42 -11.60 1.31
C GLU A 43 -8.98 -11.17 -0.08
N LYS A 44 -9.71 -11.61 -1.12
CA LYS A 44 -9.43 -11.19 -2.51
C LYS A 44 -9.57 -9.69 -2.68
N LEU A 45 -10.60 -9.08 -2.10
CA LEU A 45 -10.76 -7.62 -2.13
C LEU A 45 -9.63 -6.92 -1.36
N SER A 46 -9.26 -7.43 -0.18
CA SER A 46 -8.16 -6.87 0.61
C SER A 46 -6.82 -6.90 -0.15
N ASN A 47 -6.55 -7.98 -0.89
CA ASN A 47 -5.37 -8.11 -1.73
C ASN A 47 -5.44 -7.18 -2.93
N GLU A 48 -6.58 -7.11 -3.63
CA GLU A 48 -6.79 -6.22 -4.76
C GLU A 48 -6.60 -4.74 -4.37
N ILE A 49 -7.16 -4.31 -3.23
CA ILE A 49 -6.96 -2.95 -2.71
C ILE A 49 -5.47 -2.67 -2.52
N GLY A 50 -4.72 -3.63 -1.95
CA GLY A 50 -3.28 -3.50 -1.76
C GLY A 50 -2.50 -3.41 -3.07
N LEU A 51 -2.86 -4.24 -4.06
CA LEU A 51 -2.25 -4.26 -5.40
C LEU A 51 -2.55 -2.97 -6.16
N THR A 52 -3.82 -2.61 -6.27
CA THR A 52 -4.28 -1.37 -6.92
C THR A 52 -3.59 -0.16 -6.32
N MET A 53 -3.50 -0.07 -5.00
CA MET A 53 -2.80 1.02 -4.32
C MET A 53 -1.32 1.08 -4.72
N ARG A 54 -0.58 -0.05 -4.69
CA ARG A 54 0.85 -0.05 -5.04
C ARG A 54 1.11 0.27 -6.52
N GLN A 55 0.22 -0.15 -7.41
CA GLN A 55 0.38 0.02 -8.86
C GLN A 55 0.02 1.42 -9.34
N HIS A 56 -0.92 2.09 -8.67
CA HIS A 56 -1.51 3.33 -9.17
C HIS A 56 -1.31 4.54 -8.25
N ALA A 57 -0.94 4.36 -6.97
CA ALA A 57 -0.68 5.51 -6.12
C ALA A 57 0.63 6.22 -6.55
N PRO A 58 0.60 7.53 -6.81
CA PRO A 58 1.81 8.29 -7.13
C PRO A 58 2.80 8.28 -5.95
N VAL A 59 4.01 7.75 -6.18
CA VAL A 59 5.10 7.70 -5.18
C VAL A 59 5.41 9.07 -4.56
N ARG A 60 5.36 10.10 -5.40
CA ARG A 60 5.81 11.46 -5.05
C ARG A 60 4.79 12.23 -4.20
N VAL A 61 3.57 11.70 -4.02
CA VAL A 61 2.62 12.24 -3.05
C VAL A 61 3.07 11.89 -1.63
N GLU A 62 3.24 12.91 -0.77
CA GLU A 62 3.76 12.71 0.58
C GLU A 62 2.70 12.16 1.54
N LYS A 63 1.51 12.76 1.58
CA LYS A 63 0.42 12.41 2.48
C LYS A 63 -0.79 11.98 1.68
N TRP A 64 -1.53 10.97 2.17
CA TRP A 64 -2.82 10.58 1.58
C TRP A 64 -3.78 11.76 1.42
N LYS A 65 -3.79 12.70 2.38
CA LYS A 65 -4.62 13.92 2.31
C LYS A 65 -4.28 14.85 1.14
N GLN A 66 -3.10 14.72 0.54
CA GLN A 66 -2.65 15.48 -0.63
C GLN A 66 -2.88 14.71 -1.94
N MET A 67 -3.37 13.47 -1.87
CA MET A 67 -3.63 12.65 -3.04
C MET A 67 -4.70 13.33 -3.92
N PRO A 68 -4.44 13.56 -5.22
CA PRO A 68 -5.45 14.11 -6.11
C PRO A 68 -6.70 13.23 -6.14
N ARG A 69 -7.88 13.86 -6.16
CA ARG A 69 -9.15 13.13 -6.13
C ARG A 69 -9.32 12.22 -7.35
N ALA A 70 -8.77 12.64 -8.50
CA ALA A 70 -8.73 11.83 -9.72
C ALA A 70 -8.03 10.48 -9.49
N GLU A 71 -6.84 10.47 -8.88
CA GLU A 71 -6.10 9.24 -8.59
C GLU A 71 -6.85 8.31 -7.62
N ILE A 72 -7.49 8.89 -6.59
CA ILE A 72 -8.34 8.11 -5.68
C ILE A 72 -9.50 7.47 -6.45
N ASN A 73 -10.18 8.23 -7.29
CA ASN A 73 -11.30 7.72 -8.09
C ASN A 73 -10.84 6.63 -9.06
N THR A 74 -9.71 6.80 -9.76
CA THR A 74 -9.15 5.77 -10.64
C THR A 74 -8.86 4.46 -9.90
N MET A 75 -8.31 4.53 -8.68
CA MET A 75 -8.13 3.33 -7.86
C MET A 75 -9.47 2.69 -7.46
N LEU A 76 -10.47 3.49 -7.09
CA LEU A 76 -11.80 2.99 -6.73
C LEU A 76 -12.51 2.33 -7.93
N ASP A 77 -12.41 2.91 -9.12
CA ASP A 77 -13.03 2.40 -10.34
C ASP A 77 -12.45 1.04 -10.72
N ARG A 78 -11.11 0.88 -10.66
CA ARG A 78 -10.44 -0.42 -10.89
C ARG A 78 -10.88 -1.51 -9.91
N ILE A 79 -11.09 -1.15 -8.65
CA ILE A 79 -11.61 -2.09 -7.64
C ILE A 79 -13.07 -2.45 -7.97
N LYS A 80 -13.89 -1.48 -8.39
CA LYS A 80 -15.30 -1.69 -8.76
C LYS A 80 -15.48 -2.55 -10.01
N GLU A 81 -14.54 -2.49 -10.96
CA GLU A 81 -14.56 -3.36 -12.15
C GLU A 81 -14.46 -4.85 -11.77
N LYS A 82 -13.74 -5.16 -10.69
CA LYS A 82 -13.50 -6.54 -10.23
C LYS A 82 -14.50 -7.03 -9.17
N PHE A 83 -15.12 -6.12 -8.42
CA PHE A 83 -16.01 -6.43 -7.30
C PHE A 83 -17.32 -5.67 -7.41
N ALA A 84 -18.44 -6.34 -7.13
CA ALA A 84 -19.77 -5.75 -7.16
C ALA A 84 -20.00 -4.81 -5.96
N LEU A 85 -19.39 -3.62 -6.03
CA LEU A 85 -19.41 -2.58 -5.01
C LEU A 85 -20.25 -1.40 -5.47
N ASP A 86 -21.19 -0.97 -4.63
CA ASP A 86 -21.98 0.23 -4.87
C ASP A 86 -21.27 1.47 -4.31
N LEU A 87 -20.48 2.14 -5.16
CA LEU A 87 -19.76 3.37 -4.77
C LEU A 87 -20.67 4.59 -4.59
N THR A 88 -21.98 4.50 -4.91
CA THR A 88 -22.94 5.57 -4.60
C THR A 88 -23.24 5.62 -3.09
N GLN A 89 -23.06 4.49 -2.41
CA GLN A 89 -23.22 4.40 -0.96
C GLN A 89 -22.01 4.99 -0.25
N GLU A 90 -22.25 6.03 0.55
CA GLU A 90 -21.19 6.78 1.21
C GLU A 90 -20.33 5.91 2.13
N HIS A 91 -20.93 4.95 2.84
CA HIS A 91 -20.20 4.05 3.75
C HIS A 91 -19.27 3.09 3.00
N VAL A 92 -19.68 2.60 1.82
CA VAL A 92 -18.85 1.75 0.95
C VAL A 92 -17.63 2.54 0.49
N LYS A 93 -17.86 3.75 -0.04
CA LYS A 93 -16.80 4.65 -0.51
C LYS A 93 -15.83 5.01 0.62
N LYS A 94 -16.34 5.44 1.78
CA LYS A 94 -15.53 5.77 2.97
C LYS A 94 -14.69 4.58 3.43
N SER A 95 -15.25 3.37 3.44
CA SER A 95 -14.51 2.16 3.82
C SER A 95 -13.36 1.87 2.86
N LEU A 96 -13.60 1.94 1.54
CA LEU A 96 -12.57 1.69 0.54
C LEU A 96 -11.46 2.75 0.58
N GLU A 97 -11.81 4.03 0.65
CA GLU A 97 -10.83 5.12 0.77
C GLU A 97 -9.98 4.97 2.05
N LYS A 98 -10.60 4.59 3.18
CA LYS A 98 -9.86 4.31 4.41
C LYS A 98 -8.87 3.15 4.22
N GLN A 99 -9.30 2.07 3.59
CA GLN A 99 -8.43 0.91 3.34
C GLN A 99 -7.28 1.26 2.39
N LEU A 100 -7.54 2.00 1.32
CA LEU A 100 -6.50 2.52 0.42
C LEU A 100 -5.50 3.41 1.17
N SER A 101 -6.00 4.35 2.00
CA SER A 101 -5.17 5.20 2.85
C SER A 101 -4.29 4.40 3.81
N ASP A 102 -4.86 3.38 4.45
CA ASP A 102 -4.13 2.51 5.37
C ASP A 102 -3.06 1.69 4.64
N ARG A 103 -3.38 1.17 3.44
CA ARG A 103 -2.42 0.47 2.58
C ARG A 103 -1.30 1.40 2.12
N PHE A 104 -1.62 2.61 1.71
CA PHE A 104 -0.64 3.62 1.31
C PHE A 104 0.33 3.94 2.45
N ARG A 105 -0.19 4.19 3.65
CA ARG A 105 0.64 4.44 4.84
C ARG A 105 1.54 3.25 5.16
N ASN A 106 1.01 2.02 5.13
CA ASN A 106 1.79 0.81 5.41
C ASN A 106 2.88 0.59 4.36
N TRP A 107 2.55 0.74 3.08
CA TRP A 107 3.52 0.65 1.99
C TRP A 107 4.67 1.64 2.17
N ARG A 108 4.37 2.91 2.49
CA ARG A 108 5.42 3.90 2.81
C ARG A 108 6.29 3.49 4.01
N CYS A 109 5.70 2.89 5.03
CA CYS A 109 6.46 2.35 6.16
C CYS A 109 7.39 1.21 5.71
N ASP A 110 6.92 0.32 4.86
CA ASP A 110 7.70 -0.83 4.38
C ASP A 110 8.85 -0.38 3.45
N LEU A 111 8.62 0.61 2.58
CA LEU A 111 9.67 1.23 1.77
C LEU A 111 10.77 1.85 2.65
N HIS A 112 10.39 2.56 3.72
CA HIS A 112 11.36 3.13 4.64
C HIS A 112 12.11 2.05 5.44
N LYS A 113 11.44 0.97 5.86
CA LYS A 113 12.12 -0.19 6.49
C LYS A 113 13.13 -0.83 5.55
N HIS A 114 12.79 -0.96 4.27
CA HIS A 114 13.70 -1.50 3.25
C HIS A 114 14.91 -0.61 3.07
N PHE A 115 14.71 0.70 2.88
CA PHE A 115 15.79 1.69 2.83
C PHE A 115 16.76 1.56 4.01
N LYS A 116 16.22 1.38 5.23
CA LYS A 116 17.02 1.25 6.47
C LYS A 116 17.90 0.00 6.55
N LYS A 117 17.74 -0.98 5.65
CA LYS A 117 18.60 -2.17 5.61
C LYS A 117 20.00 -1.84 5.08
N PHE A 118 20.15 -0.72 4.38
CA PHE A 118 21.41 -0.32 3.75
C PHE A 118 22.10 0.76 4.60
N PRO A 119 23.42 0.62 4.86
CA PRO A 119 24.14 1.57 5.70
C PRO A 119 24.45 2.88 4.98
N THR A 120 24.56 2.87 3.65
CA THR A 120 24.87 4.07 2.87
C THR A 120 23.77 4.43 1.87
N MET A 121 23.72 5.71 1.50
CA MET A 121 22.75 6.18 0.51
C MET A 121 23.01 5.57 -0.88
N VAL A 122 24.28 5.42 -1.25
CA VAL A 122 24.66 4.84 -2.54
C VAL A 122 24.17 3.39 -2.65
N GLU A 123 24.33 2.58 -1.60
CA GLU A 123 23.83 1.20 -1.59
C GLU A 123 22.31 1.14 -1.62
N ALA A 124 21.62 1.98 -0.84
CA ALA A 124 20.16 2.01 -0.86
C ALA A 124 19.61 2.35 -2.25
N LYS A 125 20.17 3.36 -2.95
CA LYS A 125 19.75 3.71 -4.32
C LYS A 125 19.96 2.56 -5.31
N ARG A 126 21.05 1.80 -5.18
CA ARG A 126 21.32 0.61 -6.03
C ARG A 126 20.39 -0.58 -5.79
N ASN A 127 19.61 -0.56 -4.70
CA ASN A 127 18.76 -1.69 -4.30
C ASN A 127 17.28 -1.25 -4.17
N PRO A 128 16.60 -0.93 -5.29
CA PRO A 128 15.20 -0.53 -5.27
C PRO A 128 14.29 -1.61 -4.65
N HIS A 129 13.25 -1.16 -3.97
CA HIS A 129 12.22 -2.07 -3.47
C HIS A 129 11.36 -2.56 -4.64
N GLU A 130 11.03 -3.87 -4.67
CA GLU A 130 10.29 -4.54 -5.76
C GLU A 130 8.94 -3.89 -6.12
N SER A 131 8.33 -3.16 -5.19
CA SER A 131 7.04 -2.50 -5.39
C SER A 131 7.13 -1.06 -5.90
N VAL A 132 8.34 -0.56 -6.20
CA VAL A 132 8.55 0.74 -6.84
C VAL A 132 8.93 0.50 -8.29
N SER A 133 8.11 1.00 -9.22
CA SER A 133 8.16 0.60 -10.62
C SER A 133 9.38 1.12 -11.41
N ASN A 134 10.01 2.20 -10.97
CA ASN A 134 11.13 2.82 -11.68
C ASN A 134 12.20 3.33 -10.72
N GLN A 135 13.43 3.44 -11.22
CA GLN A 135 14.59 3.85 -10.46
C GLN A 135 14.49 5.30 -9.97
N GLU A 136 13.94 6.21 -10.78
CA GLU A 136 13.83 7.64 -10.42
C GLU A 136 12.95 7.86 -9.20
N ASP A 137 11.84 7.15 -9.11
CA ASP A 137 10.92 7.20 -7.98
C ASP A 137 11.55 6.59 -6.73
N TRP A 138 12.36 5.54 -6.88
CA TRP A 138 13.13 5.00 -5.77
C TRP A 138 14.22 5.96 -5.29
N ASP A 139 14.94 6.61 -6.21
CA ASP A 139 15.97 7.61 -5.91
C ASP A 139 15.35 8.81 -5.17
N TYR A 140 14.19 9.29 -5.64
CA TYR A 140 13.43 10.33 -4.97
C TYR A 140 13.05 9.94 -3.52
N LEU A 141 12.59 8.70 -3.31
CA LEU A 141 12.25 8.20 -1.98
C LEU A 141 13.49 8.10 -1.09
N CYS A 142 14.60 7.62 -1.64
CA CYS A 142 15.90 7.55 -0.98
C CYS A 142 16.37 8.92 -0.50
N ASP A 143 16.40 9.90 -1.38
CA ASP A 143 16.79 11.28 -1.06
C ASP A 143 15.89 11.85 0.04
N ARG A 144 14.58 11.61 -0.07
CA ARG A 144 13.62 12.03 0.93
C ARG A 144 13.81 11.36 2.29
N PHE A 145 14.05 10.05 2.34
CA PHE A 145 14.31 9.35 3.61
C PHE A 145 15.62 9.78 4.26
N SER A 146 16.60 10.18 3.45
CA SER A 146 17.87 10.72 3.92
C SER A 146 17.81 12.20 4.34
N SER A 147 16.72 12.92 4.03
CA SER A 147 16.61 14.35 4.32
C SER A 147 16.51 14.62 5.82
N GLU A 148 17.09 15.75 6.24
CA GLU A 148 17.07 16.17 7.65
C GLU A 148 15.64 16.43 8.15
N GLU A 149 14.76 16.95 7.31
CA GLU A 149 13.36 17.15 7.67
C GLU A 149 12.68 15.81 8.02
N PHE A 150 12.91 14.79 7.19
CA PHE A 150 12.33 13.47 7.41
C PHE A 150 12.89 12.82 8.66
N LYS A 151 14.22 12.84 8.85
CA LYS A 151 14.90 12.30 10.04
C LYS A 151 14.40 12.98 11.32
N ARG A 152 14.32 14.32 11.33
CA ARG A 152 13.80 15.10 12.47
C ARG A 152 12.38 14.69 12.83
N ARG A 153 11.49 14.60 11.83
CA ARG A 153 10.10 14.18 12.04
C ARG A 153 10.01 12.74 12.55
N SER A 154 10.83 11.84 12.02
CA SER A 154 10.92 10.45 12.46
C SER A 154 11.40 10.34 13.92
N ALA A 155 12.42 11.11 14.30
CA ALA A 155 12.93 11.15 15.67
C ALA A 155 11.87 11.64 16.67
N ILE A 156 11.17 12.73 16.36
CA ILE A 156 10.06 13.24 17.18
C ILE A 156 8.97 12.19 17.33
N ASN A 157 8.58 11.53 16.23
CA ASN A 157 7.55 10.49 16.26
C ASN A 157 8.00 9.27 17.10
N SER A 158 9.28 8.91 17.05
CA SER A 158 9.84 7.83 17.86
C SER A 158 9.77 8.15 19.35
N VAL A 159 10.14 9.38 19.74
CA VAL A 159 10.02 9.86 21.14
C VAL A 159 8.56 9.94 21.58
N ASN A 160 7.66 10.40 20.72
CA ASN A 160 6.23 10.43 21.03
C ASN A 160 5.69 9.00 21.22
N ARG A 161 6.18 8.04 20.42
CA ARG A 161 5.80 6.63 20.55
C ARG A 161 6.32 6.01 21.85
N SER A 162 7.54 6.34 22.29
CA SER A 162 8.09 5.82 23.55
C SER A 162 7.39 6.38 24.79
N LYS A 163 6.76 7.56 24.69
CA LYS A 163 5.93 8.17 25.74
C LYS A 163 4.52 7.60 25.81
N MET A 164 4.12 6.69 24.92
CA MET A 164 2.78 6.12 24.91
C MET A 164 2.58 5.18 26.10
N PRO A 165 1.71 5.51 27.08
CA PRO A 165 1.66 4.82 28.37
C PRO A 165 1.09 3.40 28.29
N PHE A 166 0.24 3.14 27.30
CA PHE A 166 -0.40 1.84 27.11
C PHE A 166 -0.20 1.37 25.68
N HIS A 167 0.41 0.20 25.54
CA HIS A 167 0.41 -0.55 24.28
C HIS A 167 -0.85 -1.43 24.30
N HIS A 168 -1.79 -1.23 23.39
CA HIS A 168 -2.95 -2.12 23.27
C HIS A 168 -2.45 -3.56 23.04
N ARG A 169 -2.64 -4.43 24.04
CA ARG A 169 -2.36 -5.88 23.96
C ARG A 169 -3.56 -6.70 23.47
N GLY A 170 -4.71 -6.07 23.27
CA GLY A 170 -5.83 -6.68 22.58
C GLY A 170 -5.46 -6.82 21.11
N GLY A 171 -5.13 -8.03 20.68
CA GLY A 171 -4.82 -8.31 19.28
C GLY A 171 -6.00 -8.03 18.35
N SER A 172 -5.97 -8.58 17.14
CA SER A 172 -7.04 -8.42 16.14
C SER A 172 -8.38 -9.10 16.50
N ARG A 173 -8.47 -9.76 17.67
CA ARG A 173 -9.69 -10.41 18.16
C ARG A 173 -10.53 -9.43 18.97
N SER A 174 -11.84 -9.38 18.70
CA SER A 174 -12.77 -8.63 19.54
C SER A 174 -12.90 -9.29 20.91
N PHE A 175 -13.15 -8.50 21.96
CA PHE A 175 -13.41 -9.01 23.32
C PHE A 175 -14.57 -10.02 23.39
N ILE A 176 -15.46 -10.02 22.40
CA ILE A 176 -16.58 -10.96 22.26
C ILE A 176 -16.10 -12.41 22.06
N GLN A 177 -14.90 -12.65 21.51
CA GLN A 177 -14.35 -14.01 21.35
C GLN A 177 -13.63 -14.55 22.59
N HIS A 178 -13.58 -13.80 23.70
CA HIS A 178 -13.01 -14.25 24.97
C HIS A 178 -14.06 -14.76 25.97
N GLY A 179 -15.32 -14.89 25.57
CA GLY A 179 -16.39 -15.45 26.38
C GLY A 179 -17.11 -16.59 25.67
N LEU A 180 -16.62 -17.82 25.90
CA LEU A 180 -17.34 -19.06 26.22
C LEU A 180 -16.31 -20.09 26.68
#